data_AF-A0A011P3S9-F1
#
_entry.id   AF-A0A011P3S9-F1
#
_cell.length_a   1.000
_cell.length_b   1.000
_cell.length_c   1.000
_cell.angle_alpha   90.00
_cell.angle_beta   90.00
_cell.angle_gamma   90.00
#
_symmetry.space_group_name_H-M   'P 1'
#
loop_
_entity.id
_entity.type
_entity.pdbx_description
1 polymer ?
#
loop_
_entity_poly.entity_id
_entity_poly.type
_entity_poly.pdbx_seq_one_letter_code
_entity_poly.pdbx_strand_id
1 'polypeptide(L)' 'MRCCRSGGLPLWWCLSLGACLGGNGTLIGASANLTVAGIAERNGIPFHFARYTMIAFPLMLAHVAIACIYVWWRYF' A
#
# COMPACT_ATOMS: atom_id res chain seq x y z
N MET A 1 1.06 -24.11 10.55
CA MET A 1 0.99 -24.74 9.20
C MET A 1 -0.22 -25.68 9.05
N ARG A 2 -1.45 -25.26 9.43
CA ARG A 2 -2.67 -26.08 9.29
C ARG A 2 -3.93 -25.21 9.08
N CYS A 3 -3.92 -24.28 8.14
CA CYS A 3 -5.12 -23.54 7.73
C CYS A 3 -5.32 -23.70 6.22
N CYS A 4 -5.38 -24.96 5.77
CA CYS A 4 -5.34 -25.36 4.36
C CYS A 4 -6.66 -26.01 3.90
N ARG A 5 -7.82 -25.56 4.39
CA ARG A 5 -9.10 -26.24 4.09
C ARG A 5 -10.23 -25.40 3.50
N SER A 6 -9.99 -24.14 3.19
CA SER A 6 -10.96 -23.33 2.44
C SER A 6 -10.20 -22.66 1.31
N GLY A 7 -10.80 -22.45 0.15
CA GLY A 7 -10.22 -21.72 -0.99
C GLY A 7 -9.84 -20.26 -0.70
N GLY A 8 -9.50 -19.92 0.54
CA GLY A 8 -9.16 -18.60 1.05
C GLY A 8 -7.67 -18.36 1.29
N LEU A 9 -6.75 -19.30 1.09
CA LEU A 9 -5.30 -19.03 1.17
C LEU A 9 -4.85 -17.95 0.16
N PRO A 10 -5.11 -18.10 -1.16
CA PRO A 10 -4.78 -17.03 -2.12
C PRO A 10 -5.61 -15.77 -1.87
N LEU A 11 -6.88 -15.92 -1.45
CA LEU A 11 -7.75 -14.79 -1.11
C LEU A 11 -7.20 -13.99 0.08
N TRP A 12 -6.70 -14.66 1.11
CA TRP A 12 -6.13 -14.05 2.32
C TRP A 12 -4.83 -13.33 2.00
N TRP A 13 -3.96 -13.94 1.19
CA TRP A 13 -2.76 -13.27 0.68
C TRP A 13 -3.11 -12.03 -0.16
N CYS A 14 -4.10 -12.11 -1.07
CA CYS A 14 -4.58 -10.96 -1.83
C CYS A 14 -5.16 -9.87 -0.93
N LEU A 15 -5.93 -10.24 0.10
CA LEU A 15 -6.57 -9.29 1.02
C LEU A 15 -5.53 -8.59 1.91
N SER A 16 -4.55 -9.33 2.43
CA SER A 16 -3.44 -8.76 3.20
C SER A 16 -2.54 -7.90 2.33
N LEU A 17 -2.13 -8.36 1.14
CA LEU A 17 -1.32 -7.57 0.21
C LEU A 17 -2.07 -6.30 -0.22
N GLY A 18 -3.35 -6.40 -0.54
CA GLY A 18 -4.20 -5.27 -0.92
C GLY A 18 -4.40 -4.26 0.22
N ALA A 19 -4.64 -4.71 1.45
CA ALA A 19 -4.81 -3.83 2.61
C ALA A 19 -3.50 -3.09 2.97
N CYS A 20 -2.36 -3.81 2.95
CA CYS A 20 -1.06 -3.23 3.29
C CYS A 20 -0.55 -2.28 2.20
N LEU A 21 -0.60 -2.68 0.93
CA LEU A 21 -0.13 -1.86 -0.19
C LEU A 21 -1.09 -0.70 -0.49
N GLY A 22 -2.40 -0.93 -0.37
CA GLY A 22 -3.45 0.08 -0.60
C GLY A 22 -3.39 1.24 0.39
N GLY A 23 -3.03 0.98 1.66
CA GLY A 23 -2.83 2.04 2.66
C GLY A 23 -1.67 3.00 2.31
N ASN A 24 -0.67 2.55 1.56
CA ASN A 24 0.52 3.37 1.26
C ASN A 24 0.29 4.43 0.16
N GLY A 25 -0.79 4.35 -0.61
CA GLY A 25 -1.07 5.30 -1.69
C GLY A 25 -1.54 6.69 -1.23
N THR A 26 -1.84 6.86 0.05
CA THR A 26 -2.31 8.12 0.63
C THR A 26 -1.43 8.53 1.80
N LEU A 27 -1.17 9.83 1.96
CA LEU A 27 -0.35 10.33 3.06
C LEU A 27 -0.98 10.05 4.45
N ILE A 28 -2.32 9.98 4.57
CA ILE A 28 -3.04 9.55 5.80
C ILE A 28 -2.96 8.04 6.03
N GLY A 29 -2.79 7.24 4.97
CA GLY A 29 -2.97 5.78 5.06
C GLY A 29 -1.81 5.02 5.71
N ALA A 30 -0.67 5.68 5.94
CA ALA A 30 0.46 5.14 6.69
C ALA A 30 0.96 6.15 7.74
N SER A 31 1.14 5.69 8.98
CA SER A 31 1.61 6.54 10.09
C SER A 31 2.99 7.14 9.84
N ALA A 32 3.86 6.45 9.12
CA ALA A 32 5.20 6.94 8.76
C ALA A 32 5.15 8.20 7.88
N ASN A 33 4.17 8.27 6.97
CA ASN A 33 4.00 9.39 6.04
C ASN A 33 3.56 10.66 6.78
N LEU A 34 2.67 10.51 7.79
CA LEU A 34 2.24 11.60 8.68
C LEU A 34 3.40 12.11 9.54
N THR A 35 4.27 11.23 10.03
CA THR A 35 5.46 11.64 10.79
C THR A 35 6.41 12.46 9.92
N VAL A 36 6.67 12.03 8.68
CA VAL A 36 7.49 12.79 7.73
C VAL A 36 6.87 14.15 7.40
N ALA A 37 5.55 14.22 7.22
CA ALA A 37 4.85 15.46 6.94
C ALA A 37 4.96 16.45 8.12
N GLY A 38 4.80 15.96 9.36
CA GLY A 38 4.98 16.78 10.56
C GLY A 38 6.42 17.26 10.76
N ILE A 39 7.41 16.45 10.37
CA ILE A 39 8.82 16.86 10.37
C ILE A 39 9.08 17.91 9.28
N ALA A 40 8.53 17.74 8.09
CA ALA A 40 8.68 18.68 6.98
C ALA A 40 8.05 20.05 7.28
N GLU A 41 6.86 20.08 7.89
CA GLU A 41 6.23 21.32 8.36
C GLU A 41 7.09 22.03 9.42
N ARG A 42 7.66 21.29 10.38
CA ARG A 42 8.56 21.87 11.41
C ARG A 42 9.85 22.46 10.82
N ASN A 43 10.31 21.96 9.68
CA ASN A 43 11.49 22.48 8.98
C ASN A 43 11.16 23.63 8.02
N GLY A 44 9.91 24.08 7.96
CA GLY A 44 9.49 25.17 7.07
C GLY A 44 9.50 24.82 5.58
N ILE A 45 9.54 23.51 5.26
CA ILE A 45 9.48 23.05 3.88
C ILE A 45 8.00 23.00 3.47
N PRO A 46 7.56 23.72 2.42
CA PRO A 46 6.16 23.70 2.00
C PRO A 46 5.78 22.30 1.52
N PHE A 47 5.13 21.53 2.39
CA PHE A 47 4.74 20.15 2.13
C PHE A 47 3.27 20.11 1.68
N HIS A 48 3.03 19.91 0.38
CA HIS A 48 1.67 19.81 -0.16
C HIS A 48 1.17 18.36 -0.08
N PHE A 49 0.22 18.12 0.82
CA PHE A 49 -0.47 16.85 1.01
C PHE A 49 -0.99 16.26 -0.32
N ALA A 50 -1.58 17.11 -1.17
CA ALA A 50 -2.12 16.72 -2.46
C ALA A 50 -1.05 16.29 -3.48
N ARG A 51 0.17 16.87 -3.41
CA ARG A 51 1.29 16.47 -4.29
C ARG A 51 1.78 15.07 -3.95
N TYR A 52 1.85 14.74 -2.66
CA TYR A 52 2.21 13.39 -2.24
C TYR A 52 1.16 12.37 -2.70
N THR A 53 -0.12 12.64 -2.47
CA THR A 53 -1.20 11.71 -2.86
C THR A 53 -1.26 11.52 -4.37
N MET A 54 -1.10 12.56 -5.19
CA MET A 54 -1.07 12.40 -6.65
C MET A 54 0.09 11.55 -7.17
N ILE A 55 1.23 11.51 -6.47
CA ILE A 55 2.39 10.70 -6.86
C ILE A 55 2.30 9.30 -6.27
N ALA A 56 1.87 9.17 -5.02
CA ALA A 56 1.77 7.90 -4.30
C ALA A 56 0.61 7.03 -4.83
N PHE A 57 -0.48 7.64 -5.29
CA PHE A 57 -1.65 6.91 -5.82
C PHE A 57 -1.36 6.05 -7.07
N PRO A 58 -0.73 6.57 -8.14
CA PRO A 58 -0.35 5.74 -9.29
C PRO A 58 0.74 4.71 -8.94
N LEU A 59 1.66 5.05 -8.04
CA LEU A 59 2.71 4.14 -7.54
C LEU A 59 2.13 2.96 -6.75
N MET A 60 1.11 3.22 -5.93
CA MET A 60 0.34 2.20 -5.21
C MET A 60 -0.36 1.27 -6.19
N LEU A 61 -1.07 1.81 -7.18
CA LEU A 61 -1.73 1.02 -8.22
C LEU A 61 -0.75 0.12 -8.96
N ALA A 62 0.43 0.63 -9.33
CA ALA A 62 1.47 -0.16 -9.97
C ALA A 62 1.95 -1.32 -9.07
N HIS A 63 2.21 -1.07 -7.79
CA HIS A 63 2.64 -2.11 -6.85
C HIS A 63 1.55 -3.17 -6.61
N VAL A 64 0.30 -2.75 -6.44
CA VAL A 64 -0.83 -3.66 -6.26
C VAL A 64 -1.04 -4.50 -7.52
N ALA A 65 -0.91 -3.91 -8.71
CA ALA A 65 -1.00 -4.63 -9.98
C ALA A 65 0.11 -5.69 -10.10
N ILE A 66 1.36 -5.34 -9.76
CA ILE A 66 2.50 -6.28 -9.75
C ILE A 66 2.25 -7.42 -8.74
N ALA A 67 1.77 -7.11 -7.53
CA ALA A 67 1.46 -8.11 -6.53
C ALA A 67 0.31 -9.05 -6.98
N CYS A 68 -0.73 -8.50 -7.63
CA CYS A 68 -1.80 -9.29 -8.24
C CYS A 68 -1.27 -10.23 -9.32
N ILE A 69 -0.42 -9.73 -10.23
CA ILE A 69 0.19 -10.54 -11.30
C ILE A 69 1.07 -11.65 -10.70
N TYR A 70 1.86 -11.34 -9.67
CA TYR A 70 2.70 -12.32 -8.99
C TYR A 70 1.89 -13.43 -8.32
N VAL A 71 0.82 -13.07 -7.58
CA VAL A 71 -0.05 -14.07 -6.94
C VAL A 71 -0.77 -14.90 -7.99
N TRP A 72 -1.23 -14.28 -9.08
CA TRP A 72 -1.85 -15.00 -10.19
C TRP A 72 -0.87 -16.00 -10.82
N TRP A 73 0.34 -15.59 -11.19
CA TRP A 73 1.36 -16.48 -11.77
C TRP A 73 1.87 -17.56 -10.80
N ARG A 74 1.88 -17.30 -9.49
CA ARG A 74 2.42 -18.23 -8.48
C ARG A 74 1.43 -19.32 -8.10
N TYR A 75 0.13 -19.04 -8.14
CA TYR A 75 -0.93 -19.95 -7.70
C TYR A 75 -1.72 -20.59 -8.85
N PHE A 76 -1.59 -20.10 -10.08
CA PHE A 76 -2.11 -20.71 -11.31
C PHE A 76 -0.95 -21.32 -12.12
#